data_AF-A0A940IM89-F1
#
_entry.id   AF-A0A940IM89-F1
#
_cell.length_a   1.000
_cell.length_b   1.000
_cell.length_c   1.000
_cell.angle_alpha   90.00
_cell.angle_beta   90.00
_cell.angle_gamma   90.00
#
_symmetry.space_group_name_H-M   'P 1'
#
loop_
_entity.id
_entity.type
_entity.pdbx_description
1 polymer ?
#
loop_
_entity_poly.entity_id
_entity_poly.type
_entity_poly.pdbx_seq_one_letter_code
_entity_poly.pdbx_strand_id
1 'polypeptide(L)'
;MVAIQVIIFVGVIVFGYLLERLMRKKLNIPKKGYIYQPVNNIQKWGERVLLIVYMGLLVSGINVKYIIPAFFITFYIFRTWMEWKYDRESKEYVISIMAFIFLLLVLLVLMFLF
;
A
#
# COMPACT_ATOMS: atom_id res chain seq x y z
N MET A 1 7.09 -27.24 2.38
CA MET A 1 6.51 -26.01 2.97
C MET A 1 6.90 -24.75 2.20
N VAL A 2 8.18 -24.51 1.90
CA VAL A 2 8.65 -23.29 1.19
C VAL A 2 7.99 -23.09 -0.18
N ALA A 3 7.90 -24.14 -1.02
CA ALA A 3 7.29 -24.02 -2.35
C ALA A 3 5.82 -23.56 -2.32
N ILE A 4 5.05 -24.02 -1.34
CA ILE A 4 3.63 -23.64 -1.17
C ILE A 4 3.52 -22.16 -0.77
N GLN A 5 4.38 -21.68 0.13
CA GLN A 5 4.41 -20.28 0.55
C GLN A 5 4.75 -19.34 -0.62
N VAL A 6 5.70 -19.75 -1.48
CA VAL A 6 6.05 -18.99 -2.69
C VAL A 6 4.87 -18.92 -3.66
N ILE A 7 4.17 -20.03 -3.89
CA ILE A 7 2.98 -20.06 -4.76
C ILE A 7 1.88 -19.14 -4.23
N ILE A 8 1.60 -19.18 -2.91
CA ILE A 8 0.63 -18.28 -2.27
C ILE A 8 1.05 -16.82 -2.47
N PHE A 9 2.32 -16.50 -2.22
CA PHE A 9 2.84 -15.14 -2.35
C PHE A 9 2.71 -14.60 -3.78
N VAL A 10 3.10 -15.40 -4.79
CA VAL A 10 2.94 -15.05 -6.20
C VAL A 10 1.46 -14.89 -6.56
N GLY A 11 0.60 -15.80 -6.08
CA GLY A 11 -0.84 -15.74 -6.30
C GLY A 11 -1.47 -14.46 -5.74
N VAL A 12 -1.06 -14.02 -4.55
CA VAL A 12 -1.49 -12.76 -3.94
C VAL A 12 -1.08 -11.56 -4.79
N ILE A 13 0.15 -11.53 -5.30
CA ILE A 13 0.62 -10.43 -6.17
C ILE A 13 -0.20 -10.37 -7.47
N VAL A 14 -0.38 -11.52 -8.12
CA VAL A 14 -1.17 -11.60 -9.37
C VAL A 14 -2.62 -11.19 -9.11
N PHE A 15 -3.22 -11.68 -8.03
CA PHE A 15 -4.59 -11.34 -7.66
C PHE A 15 -4.75 -9.84 -7.37
N GLY A 16 -3.83 -9.23 -6.62
CA GLY A 16 -3.84 -7.79 -6.34
C GLY A 16 -3.78 -6.95 -7.62
N TYR A 17 -2.90 -7.33 -8.56
CA TYR A 17 -2.81 -6.68 -9.87
C TYR A 17 -4.12 -6.79 -10.68
N LEU A 18 -4.73 -7.98 -10.71
CA LEU A 18 -6.01 -8.19 -11.39
C LEU A 18 -7.14 -7.38 -10.73
N LEU A 19 -7.20 -7.36 -9.39
CA LEU A 19 -8.18 -6.60 -8.62
C LEU A 19 -8.11 -5.11 -8.96
N GLU A 20 -6.92 -4.51 -8.94
CA GLU A 20 -6.71 -3.11 -9.30
C GLU A 20 -7.20 -2.84 -10.73
N ARG A 21 -6.81 -3.68 -11.69
CA ARG A 21 -7.21 -3.54 -13.10
C ARG A 21 -8.73 -3.60 -13.28
N LEU A 22 -9.40 -4.52 -12.60
CA LEU A 22 -10.86 -4.66 -12.63
C LEU A 22 -11.55 -3.44 -12.03
N MET A 23 -11.05 -2.94 -10.90
CA MET A 23 -11.61 -1.77 -10.21
C MET A 23 -11.45 -0.49 -11.01
N ARG A 24 -10.27 -0.25 -11.60
CA ARG A 24 -10.06 0.88 -12.49
C ARG A 24 -11.02 0.86 -13.68
N LYS A 25 -11.22 -0.30 -14.31
CA LYS A 25 -12.17 -0.47 -15.42
C LYS A 25 -13.61 -0.24 -14.97
N LYS A 26 -14.02 -0.80 -13.84
CA LYS A 26 -15.40 -0.70 -13.31
C LYS A 26 -15.77 0.73 -12.90
N LEU A 27 -14.82 1.47 -12.33
CA LEU A 27 -15.03 2.82 -11.81
C LEU A 27 -14.65 3.93 -12.80
N ASN A 28 -14.18 3.55 -14.00
CA ASN A 28 -13.69 4.45 -15.04
C ASN A 28 -12.60 5.42 -14.53
N ILE A 29 -11.64 4.87 -13.75
CA ILE A 29 -10.53 5.63 -13.16
C ILE A 29 -9.31 5.49 -14.08
N PRO A 30 -8.88 6.57 -14.78
CA PRO A 30 -7.71 6.51 -15.63
C PRO A 30 -6.46 6.28 -14.80
N LYS A 31 -5.49 5.55 -15.35
CA LYS A 31 -4.21 5.34 -14.68
C LYS A 31 -3.31 6.56 -14.93
N LYS A 32 -2.79 7.19 -13.88
CA LYS A 32 -1.90 8.38 -14.00
C LYS A 32 -0.50 8.09 -14.57
N GLY A 33 -0.18 6.81 -14.83
CA GLY A 33 1.09 6.38 -15.40
C GLY A 33 1.42 4.94 -15.02
N TYR A 34 2.60 4.47 -15.43
CA TYR A 34 3.12 3.16 -14.98
C TYR A 34 3.72 3.23 -13.56
N ILE A 35 4.24 4.41 -13.19
CA ILE A 35 4.87 4.66 -11.90
C ILE A 35 3.95 5.58 -11.09
N TYR A 36 3.89 5.34 -9.78
CA TYR A 36 3.18 6.19 -8.82
C TYR A 36 3.67 7.64 -8.89
N GLN A 37 2.72 8.59 -8.82
CA GLN A 37 2.99 10.02 -8.81
C GLN A 37 2.29 10.67 -7.60
N PRO A 38 3.02 11.37 -6.72
CA PRO A 38 2.41 12.08 -5.59
C PRO A 38 1.60 13.28 -6.07
N VAL A 39 0.51 13.61 -5.38
CA VAL A 39 -0.41 14.69 -5.78
C VAL A 39 0.20 16.09 -5.61
N ASN A 40 1.15 16.24 -4.70
CA ASN A 40 1.89 17.48 -4.48
C ASN A 40 3.24 17.22 -3.78
N ASN A 41 4.03 18.28 -3.62
CA ASN A 41 5.33 18.19 -2.96
C ASN A 41 5.22 17.82 -1.47
N ILE A 42 4.10 18.16 -0.80
CA ILE A 42 3.86 17.81 0.61
C ILE A 42 3.72 16.30 0.75
N GLN A 43 2.95 15.64 -0.13
CA GLN A 43 2.82 14.18 -0.12
C GLN A 43 4.18 13.53 -0.40
N LYS A 44 4.90 14.02 -1.41
CA LYS A 44 6.23 13.50 -1.77
C LYS A 44 7.21 13.55 -0.60
N TRP A 45 7.27 14.68 0.12
CA TRP A 45 8.13 14.82 1.29
C TRP A 45 7.61 14.04 2.49
N GLY A 46 6.30 14.04 2.73
CA GLY A 46 5.67 13.28 3.82
C GLY A 46 5.92 11.78 3.71
N GLU A 47 5.76 11.20 2.51
CA GLU A 47 6.06 9.78 2.25
C GLU A 47 7.55 9.47 2.47
N ARG A 48 8.46 10.37 2.10
CA ARG A 48 9.91 10.21 2.38
C ARG A 48 10.24 10.29 3.87
N VAL A 49 9.63 11.24 4.59
CA VAL A 49 9.83 11.37 6.04
C VAL A 49 9.31 10.13 6.76
N LEU A 50 8.13 9.63 6.40
CA LEU A 50 7.61 8.36 6.93
C LEU A 50 8.60 7.22 6.69
N LEU A 51 9.12 7.07 5.47
CA LEU A 51 10.13 6.05 5.16
C LEU A 51 11.38 6.17 6.06
N ILE A 52 11.94 7.37 6.22
CA ILE A 52 13.14 7.61 7.04
C ILE A 52 12.87 7.28 8.52
N VAL A 53 11.73 7.73 9.06
CA VAL A 53 11.35 7.46 10.45
C VAL A 53 11.24 5.95 10.69
N TYR A 54 10.52 5.24 9.83
CA TYR A 54 10.35 3.79 9.97
C TYR A 54 11.64 3.00 9.74
N MET A 55 12.55 3.47 8.87
CA MET A 55 13.90 2.91 8.77
C MET A 55 14.70 3.09 10.07
N GLY A 56 14.61 4.27 10.71
CA GLY A 56 15.23 4.50 12.01
C GLY A 56 14.71 3.55 13.09
N LEU A 57 13.39 3.30 13.12
CA LEU A 57 12.78 2.33 14.03
C LEU A 57 13.21 0.88 13.75
N LEU A 58 13.44 0.51 12.49
CA LEU A 58 13.99 -0.81 12.15
C LEU A 58 15.41 -0.98 12.69
N VAL A 59 16.26 0.05 12.57
CA VAL A 59 17.65 0.00 13.04
C VAL A 59 17.75 0.03 14.56
N SER A 60 16.78 0.63 15.27
CA SER A 60 16.76 0.66 16.73
C SER A 60 16.44 -0.68 17.40
N GLY A 61 16.17 -1.73 16.62
CA GLY A 61 15.92 -3.08 17.13
C GLY A 61 14.48 -3.30 17.63
N ILE A 62 13.56 -2.37 17.35
CA ILE A 62 12.14 -2.60 17.60
C ILE A 62 11.68 -3.81 16.76
N ASN A 63 10.77 -4.62 17.29
CA ASN A 63 10.38 -5.87 16.64
C ASN A 63 9.64 -5.60 15.31
N VAL A 64 10.20 -6.15 14.22
CA VAL A 64 9.70 -6.02 12.84
C VAL A 64 8.24 -6.42 12.66
N LYS A 65 7.75 -7.35 13.49
CA LYS A 65 6.35 -7.80 13.49
C LYS A 65 5.37 -6.67 13.76
N TYR A 66 5.78 -5.63 14.50
CA TYR A 66 4.94 -4.46 14.78
C TYR A 66 5.24 -3.28 13.84
N ILE A 67 6.50 -3.12 13.46
CA ILE A 67 6.93 -1.97 12.63
C ILE A 67 6.40 -2.08 11.21
N ILE A 68 6.49 -3.25 10.59
CA ILE A 68 6.10 -3.44 9.18
C ILE A 68 4.60 -3.12 8.99
N PRO A 69 3.67 -3.68 9.79
CA PRO A 69 2.26 -3.31 9.70
C PRO A 69 2.01 -1.83 9.99
N ALA A 70 2.65 -1.26 11.03
CA ALA A 70 2.49 0.15 11.39
C ALA A 70 2.93 1.08 10.25
N PHE A 71 4.04 0.77 9.58
CA PHE A 71 4.51 1.49 8.41
C PHE A 71 3.45 1.50 7.32
N PHE A 72 2.98 0.33 6.87
CA PHE A 72 2.01 0.28 5.78
C PHE A 72 0.68 0.95 6.14
N ILE A 73 0.20 0.79 7.38
CA ILE A 73 -1.02 1.46 7.86
C ILE A 73 -0.88 2.97 7.77
N THR A 74 0.14 3.53 8.42
CA THR A 74 0.34 4.98 8.45
C THR A 74 0.62 5.55 7.06
N PHE A 75 1.38 4.83 6.23
CA PHE A 75 1.70 5.22 4.86
C PHE A 75 0.46 5.28 3.96
N TYR A 76 -0.36 4.23 3.96
CA TYR A 76 -1.58 4.19 3.14
C TYR A 76 -2.67 5.14 3.64
N ILE A 77 -2.80 5.34 4.95
CA ILE A 77 -3.70 6.37 5.51
C ILE A 77 -3.28 7.76 5.03
N PHE A 78 -1.99 8.09 5.17
CA PHE A 78 -1.46 9.38 4.73
C PHE A 78 -1.67 9.59 3.22
N ARG A 79 -1.29 8.60 2.40
CA ARG A 79 -1.46 8.64 0.94
C ARG A 79 -2.92 8.85 0.54
N THR A 80 -3.81 8.02 1.08
CA THR A 80 -5.24 8.08 0.80
C THR A 80 -5.81 9.45 1.18
N TRP A 81 -5.42 9.97 2.35
CA TRP A 81 -5.88 11.27 2.81
C TRP A 81 -5.39 12.41 1.92
N MET A 82 -4.12 12.37 1.48
CA MET A 82 -3.56 13.34 0.54
C MET A 82 -4.29 13.31 -0.80
N GLU A 83 -4.52 12.12 -1.35
CA GLU A 83 -5.23 11.94 -2.63
C GLU A 83 -6.69 12.41 -2.53
N TRP A 84 -7.38 12.07 -1.45
CA TRP A 84 -8.77 12.51 -1.24
C TRP A 84 -8.89 14.02 -1.04
N LYS A 85 -7.94 14.63 -0.33
CA LYS A 85 -7.97 16.06 0.00
C LYS A 85 -7.53 16.95 -1.16
N TYR A 86 -6.51 16.56 -1.90
CA TYR A 86 -5.85 17.41 -2.90
C TYR A 86 -6.14 17.02 -4.35
N ASP A 87 -6.61 15.80 -4.62
CA ASP A 87 -6.87 15.33 -5.99
C ASP A 87 -8.10 14.40 -6.05
N ARG A 88 -9.20 14.87 -5.46
CA ARG A 88 -10.44 14.12 -5.31
C ARG A 88 -11.06 13.74 -6.66
N GLU A 89 -10.94 14.60 -7.66
CA GLU A 89 -11.53 14.41 -8.99
C GLU A 89 -10.96 13.19 -9.71
N SER A 90 -9.66 12.91 -9.52
CA SER A 90 -9.02 11.73 -10.11
C SER A 90 -9.52 10.41 -9.54
N LYS A 91 -10.13 10.42 -8.34
CA LYS A 91 -10.58 9.22 -7.60
C LYS A 91 -9.47 8.20 -7.31
N GLU A 92 -8.19 8.55 -7.46
CA GLU A 92 -7.09 7.64 -7.13
C GLU A 92 -7.13 7.19 -5.66
N TYR A 93 -7.63 8.04 -4.75
CA TYR A 93 -7.85 7.67 -3.35
C TYR A 93 -8.71 6.41 -3.18
N VAL A 94 -9.65 6.14 -4.10
CA VAL A 94 -10.47 4.93 -4.07
C VAL A 94 -9.61 3.70 -4.34
N ILE A 95 -8.71 3.79 -5.33
CA ILE A 95 -7.75 2.72 -5.62
C ILE A 95 -6.78 2.53 -4.44
N SER A 96 -6.28 3.61 -3.84
CA SER A 96 -5.42 3.56 -2.66
C SER A 96 -6.10 2.93 -1.45
N ILE A 97 -7.39 3.22 -1.20
CA ILE A 97 -8.17 2.56 -0.14
C ILE A 97 -8.31 1.07 -0.40
N MET A 98 -8.61 0.67 -1.65
CA MET A 98 -8.73 -0.74 -1.99
C MET A 98 -7.40 -1.48 -1.85
N ALA A 99 -6.30 -0.86 -2.29
CA ALA A 99 -4.96 -1.39 -2.09
C ALA A 99 -4.62 -1.49 -0.60
N PHE A 100 -5.04 -0.53 0.22
CA PHE A 100 -4.86 -0.56 1.67
C PHE A 100 -5.63 -1.72 2.32
N ILE A 101 -6.90 -1.91 1.99
CA ILE A 101 -7.72 -3.03 2.49
C ILE A 101 -7.11 -4.36 2.06
N PHE A 102 -6.72 -4.48 0.79
CA PHE A 102 -6.06 -5.68 0.28
C PHE A 102 -4.77 -5.98 1.05
N LEU A 103 -3.94 -4.96 1.29
CA LEU A 103 -2.71 -5.10 2.05
C LEU A 103 -2.97 -5.53 3.50
N LEU A 104 -3.99 -5.00 4.17
CA LEU A 104 -4.36 -5.43 5.52
C LEU A 104 -4.75 -6.91 5.55
N LEU A 105 -5.54 -7.38 4.57
CA LEU A 105 -5.88 -8.80 4.45
C LEU A 105 -4.63 -9.67 4.25
N VAL A 106 -3.70 -9.23 3.40
CA VAL A 106 -2.43 -9.94 3.18
C VAL A 106 -1.60 -9.99 4.46
N LEU A 107 -1.45 -8.87 5.18
CA LEU A 107 -0.73 -8.84 6.46
C LEU A 107 -1.35 -9.76 7.50
N LEU A 108 -2.68 -9.80 7.60
CA LEU A 108 -3.39 -10.71 8.51
C LEU A 108 -3.12 -12.18 8.18
N VAL A 109 -3.18 -12.54 6.90
CA VAL A 109 -2.85 -13.91 6.46
C VAL A 109 -1.39 -14.26 6.75
N LEU A 110 -0.46 -13.34 6.49
CA LEU A 110 0.95 -13.55 6.81
C LEU A 110 1.18 -13.73 8.31
N MET A 111 0.54 -12.94 9.17
CA MET A 111 0.64 -13.10 10.63
C MET A 111 0.06 -14.43 11.15
N PHE A 112 -0.86 -15.04 10.42
CA PHE A 112 -1.42 -16.35 10.77
C PHE A 112 -0.52 -17.50 10.28
N LEU A 113 0.14 -17.33 9.15
CA LEU A 113 0.97 -18.36 8.52
C LEU A 113 2.42 -18.43 9.06
N PHE A 114 2.91 -17.36 9.71
CA PHE A 114 4.27 -17.22 10.22
C PHE A 114 4.28 -16.71 11.67
#